data_AF-A0A4Y3HQW5-F1
#
_entry.id   AF-A0A4Y3HQW5-F1
#
_cell.length_a   1.000
_cell.length_b   1.000
_cell.length_c   1.000
_cell.angle_alpha   90.00
_cell.angle_beta   90.00
_cell.angle_gamma   90.00
#
_symmetry.space_group_name_H-M   'P 1'
#
loop_
_entity.id
_entity.type
_entity.pdbx_description
1 polymer ?
#
loop_
_entity_poly.entity_id
_entity_poly.type
_entity_poly.pdbx_seq_one_letter_code
_entity_poly.pdbx_strand_id
1 'polypeptide(L)'
;MSQLTTSNDALPVPSSPKPNRLLLTVITLLLTIGALLNLADHYADIKLDESIEQGVVAFASVRSIHAVISMLKGTEISVPFLTVSVGEILSPATEILQSTSTVLTTALASLGLQKILLDVFAAKLVNIIIACSAVLYLVTLWFSSVSRFLKYTQPLFFILCLTRFLLVGTLLLNSLVDTLFLNEQTEQITQKTDLIATDLHQFNQELIDGKASQYEEDDSLLGSAKRTWNNVTSGFEQTKQEMQKSFDELQEKTESLVINLLTLIAMFTLKTILIPIGFLLLLKNLYWNLIKRLSPI
;
A
#
# COMPACT_ATOMS: atom_id res chain seq x y z
N MET A 1 48.00 -10.77 76.22
CA MET A 1 48.68 -9.51 75.84
C MET A 1 49.69 -9.84 74.74
N SER A 2 49.59 -9.16 73.59
CA SER A 2 50.49 -9.17 72.42
C SER A 2 50.50 -10.45 71.55
N GLN A 3 49.79 -10.49 70.41
CA GLN A 3 50.09 -9.90 69.08
C GLN A 3 51.32 -10.49 68.40
N LEU A 4 51.11 -11.18 67.25
CA LEU A 4 51.63 -10.82 65.92
C LEU A 4 51.37 -11.95 64.92
N THR A 5 50.27 -11.86 64.18
CA THR A 5 50.04 -12.62 62.95
C THR A 5 50.35 -11.72 61.76
N THR A 6 51.37 -12.09 60.98
CA THR A 6 51.60 -11.63 59.61
C THR A 6 50.72 -12.45 58.65
N SER A 7 49.96 -11.82 57.76
CA SER A 7 49.66 -12.43 56.45
C SER A 7 49.13 -11.42 55.43
N ASN A 8 50.00 -11.10 54.49
CA ASN A 8 49.81 -10.89 53.06
C ASN A 8 48.68 -9.99 52.53
N ASP A 9 49.15 -8.91 51.93
CA ASP A 9 48.65 -8.32 50.69
C ASP A 9 48.18 -9.38 49.69
N ALA A 10 46.90 -9.30 49.32
CA ALA A 10 46.37 -9.86 48.08
C ALA A 10 45.64 -8.74 47.32
N LEU A 11 46.18 -8.45 46.14
CA LEU A 11 45.75 -7.43 45.18
C LEU A 11 44.23 -7.45 44.91
N PRO A 12 43.57 -6.31 44.67
CA PRO A 12 42.19 -6.30 44.20
C PRO A 12 42.12 -6.92 42.80
N VAL A 13 41.50 -8.09 42.70
CA VAL A 13 41.17 -8.79 41.46
C VAL A 13 40.26 -7.90 40.60
N PRO A 14 40.50 -7.75 39.29
CA PRO A 14 39.73 -6.83 38.45
C PRO A 14 38.25 -7.20 38.45
N SER A 15 37.41 -6.22 38.80
CA SER A 15 35.95 -6.33 38.73
C SER A 15 35.55 -6.75 37.32
N SER A 16 34.96 -7.93 37.18
CA SER A 16 34.35 -8.38 35.93
C SER A 16 33.35 -7.31 35.44
N PRO A 17 33.33 -6.99 34.14
CA PRO A 17 32.35 -6.05 33.62
C PRO A 17 30.96 -6.64 33.85
N LYS A 18 30.09 -5.87 34.54
CA LYS A 18 28.68 -6.23 34.79
C LYS A 18 28.06 -6.80 33.49
N PRO A 19 27.38 -7.96 33.52
CA PRO A 19 26.94 -8.70 32.33
C PRO A 19 26.12 -7.85 31.33
N ASN A 20 25.46 -6.80 31.83
CA ASN A 20 24.68 -5.86 31.02
C ASN A 20 25.54 -5.01 30.07
N ARG A 21 26.80 -4.70 30.40
CA ARG A 21 27.68 -3.86 29.55
C ARG A 21 28.11 -4.59 28.30
N LEU A 22 28.58 -5.84 28.43
CA LEU A 22 28.98 -6.67 27.30
C LEU A 22 27.80 -6.89 26.34
N LEU A 23 26.61 -7.22 26.86
CA LEU A 23 25.39 -7.39 26.06
C LEU A 23 25.01 -6.10 25.30
N LEU A 24 25.05 -4.93 25.94
CA LEU A 24 24.80 -3.64 25.27
C LEU A 24 25.84 -3.35 24.18
N THR A 25 27.10 -3.75 24.38
CA THR A 25 28.18 -3.60 23.40
C THR A 25 27.87 -4.45 22.15
N VAL A 26 27.48 -5.71 22.35
CA VAL A 26 27.11 -6.63 21.27
C VAL A 26 25.90 -6.13 20.50
N ILE A 27 24.85 -5.65 21.19
CA ILE A 27 23.66 -5.07 20.54
C ILE A 27 24.04 -3.84 19.70
N THR A 28 24.86 -2.94 20.26
CA THR A 28 25.32 -1.73 19.56
C THR A 28 26.09 -2.09 18.29
N LEU A 29 27.00 -3.07 18.39
CA LEU A 29 27.79 -3.55 17.26
C LEU A 29 26.89 -4.15 16.17
N LEU A 30 25.93 -5.00 16.56
CA LEU A 30 24.99 -5.64 15.63
C LEU A 30 24.13 -4.60 14.90
N LEU A 31 23.54 -3.65 15.62
CA LEU A 31 22.75 -2.56 15.04
C LEU A 31 23.58 -1.68 14.10
N THR A 32 24.82 -1.37 14.49
CA THR A 32 25.72 -0.54 13.68
C THR A 32 26.14 -1.26 12.41
N ILE A 33 26.55 -2.53 12.51
CA ILE A 33 26.90 -3.36 11.34
C ILE A 33 25.70 -3.49 10.42
N GLY A 34 24.51 -3.79 10.95
CA GLY A 34 23.28 -3.87 10.18
C GLY A 34 22.97 -2.58 9.41
N ALA A 35 23.13 -1.41 10.04
CA ALA A 35 22.94 -0.12 9.40
C ALA A 35 24.02 0.20 8.34
N LEU A 36 25.26 -0.24 8.55
CA LEU A 36 26.35 0.02 7.60
C LEU A 36 26.30 -0.88 6.36
N LEU A 37 25.80 -2.11 6.48
CA LEU A 37 25.71 -3.05 5.36
C LEU A 37 24.67 -2.62 4.32
N ASN A 38 23.66 -1.82 4.70
CA ASN A 38 22.56 -1.36 3.83
C ASN A 38 21.82 -2.47 3.06
N LEU A 39 21.98 -3.74 3.44
CA LEU A 39 21.36 -4.88 2.72
C LEU A 39 19.84 -4.84 2.86
N ALA A 40 19.36 -4.55 4.07
CA ALA A 40 17.94 -4.41 4.36
C ALA A 40 17.34 -3.20 3.65
N ASP A 41 18.07 -2.07 3.60
CA ASP A 41 17.66 -0.86 2.89
C ASP A 41 17.52 -1.15 1.38
N HIS A 42 18.51 -1.81 0.76
CA HIS A 42 18.44 -2.14 -0.67
C HIS A 42 17.29 -3.10 -1.02
N TYR A 43 17.06 -4.10 -0.17
CA TYR A 43 15.93 -5.01 -0.38
C TYR A 43 14.58 -4.30 -0.20
N ALA A 44 14.47 -3.45 0.84
CA ALA A 44 13.29 -2.62 1.05
C ALA A 44 13.04 -1.67 -0.12
N ASP A 45 14.09 -1.14 -0.74
CA ASP A 45 14.03 -0.25 -1.88
C ASP A 45 13.39 -0.90 -3.11
N ILE A 46 13.91 -2.08 -3.49
CA ILE A 46 13.36 -2.87 -4.60
C ILE A 46 11.87 -3.18 -4.36
N LYS A 47 11.53 -3.59 -3.13
CA LYS A 47 10.15 -3.98 -2.79
C LYS A 47 9.19 -2.81 -2.70
N LEU A 48 9.70 -1.64 -2.31
CA LEU A 48 8.93 -0.42 -2.34
C LEU A 48 8.66 0.04 -3.78
N ASP A 49 9.64 -0.09 -4.68
CA ASP A 49 9.45 0.23 -6.11
C ASP A 49 8.40 -0.69 -6.75
N GLU A 50 8.45 -2.01 -6.49
CA GLU A 50 7.42 -2.96 -6.92
C GLU A 50 6.02 -2.55 -6.41
N SER A 51 5.92 -2.13 -5.14
CA SER A 51 4.64 -1.69 -4.55
C SER A 51 4.10 -0.41 -5.19
N ILE A 52 5.00 0.53 -5.52
CA ILE A 52 4.63 1.78 -6.21
C ILE A 52 4.15 1.47 -7.62
N GLU A 53 4.88 0.62 -8.36
CA GLU A 53 4.50 0.21 -9.72
C GLU A 53 3.10 -0.40 -9.74
N GLN A 54 2.84 -1.38 -8.88
CA GLN A 54 1.51 -1.99 -8.74
C GLN A 54 0.43 -0.96 -8.43
N GLY A 55 0.72 0.00 -7.54
CA GLY A 55 -0.20 1.08 -7.22
C GLY A 55 -0.49 2.00 -8.39
N VAL A 56 0.52 2.30 -9.22
CA VAL A 56 0.36 3.15 -10.41
C VAL A 56 -0.48 2.44 -11.46
N VAL A 57 -0.24 1.15 -11.71
CA VAL A 57 -1.05 0.35 -12.63
C VAL A 57 -2.50 0.32 -12.14
N ALA A 58 -2.73 -0.05 -10.88
CA ALA A 58 -4.07 -0.08 -10.29
C ALA A 58 -4.78 1.29 -10.37
N PHE A 59 -4.07 2.39 -10.10
CA PHE A 59 -4.62 3.74 -10.21
C PHE A 59 -5.01 4.10 -11.64
N ALA A 60 -4.15 3.76 -12.61
CA ALA A 60 -4.43 3.99 -14.02
C ALA A 60 -5.67 3.20 -14.48
N SER A 61 -5.79 1.93 -14.09
CA SER A 61 -6.96 1.07 -14.35
C SER A 61 -8.25 1.66 -13.78
N VAL A 62 -8.22 2.14 -12.54
CA VAL A 62 -9.39 2.79 -11.92
C VAL A 62 -9.77 4.07 -12.66
N ARG A 63 -8.77 4.87 -13.06
CA ARG A 63 -9.02 6.15 -13.73
C ARG A 63 -9.52 5.98 -15.17
N SER A 64 -9.01 4.98 -15.89
CA SER A 64 -9.49 4.65 -17.24
C SER A 64 -10.95 4.23 -17.19
N ILE A 65 -11.33 3.31 -16.30
CA ILE A 65 -12.73 2.89 -16.13
C ILE A 65 -13.62 4.06 -15.75
N HIS A 66 -13.18 4.90 -14.83
CA HIS A 66 -13.94 6.09 -14.46
C HIS A 66 -14.21 6.97 -15.67
N ALA A 67 -13.26 7.11 -16.59
CA ALA A 67 -13.47 7.84 -17.84
C ALA A 67 -14.53 7.15 -18.73
N VAL A 68 -14.44 5.82 -18.93
CA VAL A 68 -15.42 5.05 -19.73
C VAL A 68 -16.83 5.18 -19.17
N ILE A 69 -16.98 4.94 -17.86
CA ILE A 69 -18.29 5.03 -17.19
C ILE A 69 -18.83 6.45 -17.26
N SER A 70 -17.98 7.47 -17.08
CA SER A 70 -18.41 8.87 -17.22
C SER A 70 -18.94 9.18 -18.62
N MET A 71 -18.43 8.54 -19.67
CA MET A 71 -18.97 8.67 -21.03
C MET A 71 -20.33 7.97 -21.14
N LEU A 72 -20.46 6.77 -20.56
CA LEU A 72 -21.71 6.00 -20.57
C LEU A 72 -22.82 6.65 -19.73
N LYS A 73 -22.49 7.43 -18.69
CA LYS A 73 -23.47 8.10 -17.83
C LYS A 73 -24.43 9.04 -18.57
N GLY A 74 -23.96 9.68 -19.63
CA GLY A 74 -24.79 10.56 -20.46
C GLY A 74 -25.66 9.79 -21.47
N THR A 75 -25.57 8.46 -21.49
CA THR A 75 -26.27 7.64 -22.49
C THR A 75 -27.65 7.28 -22.00
N GLU A 76 -28.64 7.83 -22.68
CA GLU A 76 -30.04 7.43 -22.57
C GLU A 76 -30.36 6.46 -23.71
N ILE A 77 -31.08 5.39 -23.35
CA ILE A 77 -31.65 4.47 -24.33
C ILE A 77 -33.18 4.56 -24.24
N SER A 78 -33.79 4.95 -25.35
CA SER A 78 -35.23 5.08 -25.48
C SER A 78 -35.79 3.79 -26.08
N VAL A 79 -36.59 3.07 -25.31
CA VAL A 79 -37.49 2.03 -25.83
C VAL A 79 -38.91 2.60 -25.94
N PRO A 80 -39.77 2.04 -26.80
CA PRO A 80 -41.18 2.46 -26.86
C PRO A 80 -41.79 2.48 -25.45
N PHE A 81 -42.30 3.65 -25.05
CA PHE A 81 -42.97 3.90 -23.76
C PHE A 81 -42.07 3.92 -22.50
N LEU A 82 -40.74 3.77 -22.59
CA LEU A 82 -39.82 3.89 -21.45
C LEU A 82 -38.43 4.39 -21.87
N THR A 83 -37.90 5.41 -21.19
CA THR A 83 -36.49 5.83 -21.32
C THR A 83 -35.73 5.32 -20.10
N VAL A 84 -34.64 4.59 -20.33
CA VAL A 84 -33.75 4.11 -19.25
C VAL A 84 -32.39 4.78 -19.41
N SER A 85 -31.87 5.34 -18.31
CA SER A 85 -30.53 5.91 -18.28
C SER A 85 -29.51 4.84 -17.92
N VAL A 86 -28.52 4.62 -18.78
CA VAL A 86 -27.39 3.74 -18.49
C VAL A 86 -26.62 4.27 -17.25
N GLY A 87 -26.63 5.58 -17.05
CA GLY A 87 -25.96 6.23 -15.92
C GLY A 87 -26.53 5.85 -14.54
N GLU A 88 -27.81 5.52 -14.43
CA GLU A 88 -28.40 5.10 -13.15
C GLU A 88 -27.84 3.74 -12.70
N ILE A 89 -27.66 2.80 -13.62
CA ILE A 89 -27.09 1.48 -13.36
C ILE A 89 -25.61 1.60 -12.96
N LEU A 90 -24.86 2.47 -13.62
CA LEU A 90 -23.43 2.68 -13.38
C LEU A 90 -23.13 3.62 -12.20
N SER A 91 -24.15 4.27 -11.62
CA SER A 91 -23.98 5.25 -10.55
C SER A 91 -23.31 4.67 -9.28
N PRO A 92 -23.72 3.48 -8.77
CA PRO A 92 -23.05 2.87 -7.62
C PRO A 92 -21.56 2.61 -7.84
N ALA A 93 -21.19 2.05 -9.00
CA ALA A 93 -19.78 1.82 -9.33
C ALA A 93 -18.97 3.11 -9.41
N THR A 94 -19.58 4.21 -9.87
CA THR A 94 -18.86 5.49 -9.98
C THR A 94 -18.47 6.05 -8.63
N GLU A 95 -19.35 5.93 -7.63
CA GLU A 95 -19.05 6.39 -6.27
C GLU A 95 -17.88 5.59 -5.66
N ILE A 96 -17.87 4.27 -5.88
CA ILE A 96 -16.78 3.39 -5.45
C ILE A 96 -15.49 3.68 -6.22
N LEU A 97 -15.54 3.95 -7.52
CA LEU A 97 -14.38 4.36 -8.32
C LEU A 97 -13.76 5.65 -7.80
N GLN A 98 -14.58 6.66 -7.48
CA GLN A 98 -14.10 7.93 -6.93
C GLN A 98 -13.42 7.73 -5.57
N SER A 99 -14.03 6.93 -4.71
CA SER A 99 -13.44 6.56 -3.42
C SER A 99 -12.15 5.77 -3.60
N THR A 100 -12.13 4.80 -4.50
CA THR A 100 -10.94 3.97 -4.80
C THR A 100 -9.79 4.80 -5.35
N SER A 101 -10.07 5.70 -6.30
CA SER A 101 -9.08 6.63 -6.85
C SER A 101 -8.46 7.50 -5.75
N THR A 102 -9.27 7.97 -4.79
CA THR A 102 -8.81 8.78 -3.66
C THR A 102 -7.90 7.98 -2.73
N VAL A 103 -8.30 6.74 -2.41
CA VAL A 103 -7.49 5.82 -1.58
C VAL A 103 -6.18 5.48 -2.26
N LEU A 104 -6.19 5.12 -3.55
CA LEU A 104 -4.99 4.82 -4.33
C LEU A 104 -4.05 6.02 -4.43
N THR A 105 -4.60 7.22 -4.67
CA THR A 105 -3.79 8.47 -4.68
C THR A 105 -3.10 8.68 -3.33
N THR A 106 -3.83 8.49 -2.23
CA THR A 106 -3.29 8.63 -0.87
C THR A 106 -2.24 7.56 -0.58
N ALA A 107 -2.49 6.32 -1.01
CA ALA A 107 -1.58 5.20 -0.85
C ALA A 107 -0.28 5.45 -1.62
N LEU A 108 -0.37 5.86 -2.89
CA LEU A 108 0.78 6.21 -3.72
C LEU A 108 1.58 7.38 -3.14
N ALA A 109 0.92 8.41 -2.63
CA ALA A 109 1.59 9.51 -1.93
C ALA A 109 2.34 9.02 -0.68
N SER A 110 1.73 8.10 0.09
CA SER A 110 2.37 7.48 1.27
C SER A 110 3.59 6.63 0.89
N LEU A 111 3.48 5.77 -0.14
CA LEU A 111 4.60 4.97 -0.63
C LEU A 111 5.72 5.84 -1.20
N GLY A 112 5.37 6.89 -1.95
CA GLY A 112 6.33 7.87 -2.46
C GLY A 112 7.07 8.61 -1.33
N LEU A 113 6.35 9.00 -0.27
CA LEU A 113 6.98 9.58 0.91
C LEU A 113 7.93 8.60 1.61
N GLN A 114 7.55 7.33 1.71
CA GLN A 114 8.40 6.28 2.26
C GLN A 114 9.67 6.09 1.41
N LYS A 115 9.59 6.19 0.08
CA LYS A 115 10.73 6.10 -0.84
C LYS A 115 11.70 7.24 -0.61
N ILE A 116 11.19 8.47 -0.57
CA ILE A 116 12.01 9.67 -0.30
C ILE A 116 12.69 9.53 1.07
N LEU A 117 11.97 9.08 2.10
CA LEU A 117 12.59 8.86 3.40
C LEU A 117 13.65 7.75 3.35
N LEU A 118 13.39 6.63 2.68
CA LEU A 118 14.36 5.53 2.55
C LEU A 118 15.65 6.02 1.90
N ASP A 119 15.56 6.78 0.80
CA ASP A 119 16.72 7.38 0.12
C ASP A 119 17.50 8.33 1.04
N VAL A 120 16.79 9.17 1.81
CA VAL A 120 17.40 10.08 2.79
C VAL A 120 18.12 9.30 3.90
N PHE A 121 17.50 8.24 4.43
CA PHE A 121 18.06 7.43 5.53
C PHE A 121 19.17 6.47 5.08
N ALA A 122 19.17 6.06 3.81
CA ALA A 122 20.23 5.26 3.18
C ALA A 122 21.46 6.08 2.77
N ALA A 123 21.37 7.42 2.81
CA ALA A 123 22.47 8.29 2.45
C ALA A 123 23.72 8.04 3.30
N LYS A 124 24.90 8.08 2.65
CA LYS A 124 26.21 7.87 3.33
C LYS A 124 26.41 8.77 4.55
N LEU A 125 25.87 9.99 4.52
CA LEU A 125 25.94 10.94 5.63
C LEU A 125 25.23 10.41 6.87
N VAL A 126 24.06 9.76 6.72
CA VAL A 126 23.33 9.14 7.83
C VAL A 126 24.11 7.94 8.39
N ASN A 127 24.74 7.13 7.53
CA ASN A 127 25.62 6.03 7.96
C ASN A 127 26.78 6.54 8.83
N ILE A 128 27.41 7.65 8.44
CA ILE A 128 28.49 8.28 9.19
C ILE A 128 27.97 8.80 10.54
N ILE A 129 26.80 9.45 10.58
CA ILE A 129 26.20 9.94 11.82
C ILE A 129 25.91 8.77 12.78
N ILE A 130 25.31 7.68 12.28
CA ILE A 130 25.05 6.48 13.09
C ILE A 130 26.36 5.90 13.62
N ALA A 131 27.38 5.73 12.77
CA ALA A 131 28.69 5.22 13.19
C ALA A 131 29.36 6.11 14.25
N CYS A 132 29.37 7.44 14.05
CA CYS A 132 29.90 8.39 15.03
C CYS A 132 29.15 8.31 16.36
N SER A 133 27.81 8.23 16.32
CA SER A 133 27.00 8.09 17.53
C SER A 133 27.23 6.76 18.25
N ALA A 134 27.48 5.67 17.51
CA ALA A 134 27.83 4.36 18.07
C ALA A 134 29.18 4.42 18.78
N VAL A 135 30.20 5.01 18.16
CA VAL A 135 31.53 5.19 18.76
C VAL A 135 31.44 6.02 20.03
N LEU A 136 30.74 7.16 19.99
CA LEU A 136 30.52 8.02 21.17
C LEU A 136 29.84 7.24 22.31
N TYR A 137 28.82 6.44 22.00
CA TYR A 137 28.14 5.60 22.98
C TYR A 137 29.05 4.51 23.56
N LEU A 138 29.84 3.83 22.73
CA LEU A 138 30.79 2.81 23.19
C LEU A 138 31.89 3.41 24.07
N VAL A 139 32.40 4.59 23.73
CA VAL A 139 33.41 5.30 24.53
C VAL A 139 32.82 5.69 25.89
N THR A 140 31.63 6.27 25.94
CA THR A 140 31.00 6.63 27.23
C THR A 140 30.58 5.42 28.06
N LEU A 141 30.34 4.26 27.43
CA LEU A 141 30.00 3.01 28.10
C LEU A 141 31.20 2.36 28.82
N TRP A 142 32.39 2.40 28.21
CA TRP A 142 33.59 1.72 28.72
C TRP A 142 34.53 2.63 29.52
N PHE A 143 34.59 3.93 29.23
CA PHE A 143 35.50 4.86 29.92
C PHE A 143 34.82 5.61 31.06
N SER A 144 35.25 5.33 32.31
CA SER A 144 34.68 5.92 33.53
C SER A 144 34.72 7.46 33.53
N SER A 145 35.79 8.06 33.01
CA SER A 145 35.99 9.52 32.98
C SER A 145 34.92 10.30 32.20
N VAL A 146 34.27 9.66 31.23
CA VAL A 146 33.25 10.28 30.36
C VAL A 146 31.85 9.69 30.56
N SER A 147 31.69 8.82 31.56
CA SER A 147 30.41 8.15 31.89
C SER A 147 29.26 9.12 32.19
N ARG A 148 29.56 10.36 32.63
CA ARG A 148 28.56 11.44 32.81
C ARG A 148 27.75 11.77 31.56
N PHE A 149 28.29 11.49 30.38
CA PHE A 149 27.65 11.75 29.09
C PHE A 149 26.83 10.57 28.56
N LEU A 150 26.88 9.41 29.22
CA LEU A 150 26.14 8.21 28.82
C LEU A 150 24.63 8.46 28.68
N LYS A 151 24.07 9.27 29.59
CA LYS A 151 22.66 9.69 29.57
C LYS A 151 22.24 10.46 28.31
N TYR A 152 23.19 11.03 27.57
CA TYR A 152 22.93 11.74 26.31
C TYR A 152 23.28 10.89 25.10
N THR A 153 24.43 10.20 25.12
CA THR A 153 24.89 9.39 23.97
C THR A 153 24.04 8.15 23.75
N GLN A 154 23.55 7.52 24.83
CA GLN A 154 22.69 6.35 24.74
C GLN A 154 21.37 6.65 24.01
N PRO A 155 20.50 7.59 24.46
CA PRO A 155 19.25 7.86 23.76
C PRO A 155 19.49 8.37 22.34
N LEU A 156 20.55 9.16 22.10
CA LEU A 156 20.88 9.64 20.76
C LEU A 156 21.14 8.48 19.78
N PHE A 157 22.02 7.54 20.14
CA PHE A 157 22.31 6.36 19.31
C PHE A 157 21.05 5.51 19.08
N PHE A 158 20.32 5.20 20.16
CA PHE A 158 19.13 4.37 20.07
C PHE A 158 18.01 5.03 19.26
N ILE A 159 17.77 6.34 19.36
CA ILE A 159 16.75 7.03 18.55
C ILE A 159 17.12 7.02 17.06
N LEU A 160 18.39 7.24 16.73
CA LEU A 160 18.86 7.21 15.35
C LEU A 160 18.70 5.81 14.73
N CYS A 161 19.18 4.77 15.42
CA CYS A 161 18.97 3.40 14.98
C CYS A 161 17.49 3.03 14.93
N LEU A 162 16.72 3.37 15.97
CA LEU A 162 15.30 3.04 16.06
C LEU A 162 14.53 3.64 14.89
N THR A 163 14.72 4.92 14.59
CA THR A 163 14.04 5.59 13.48
C THR A 163 14.33 4.89 12.16
N ARG A 164 15.60 4.57 11.90
CA ARG A 164 16.00 3.88 10.67
C ARG A 164 15.40 2.48 10.57
N PHE A 165 15.60 1.65 11.59
CA PHE A 165 15.10 0.28 11.60
C PHE A 165 13.58 0.21 11.67
N LEU A 166 12.92 1.27 12.16
CA LEU A 166 11.48 1.38 12.10
C LEU A 166 11.03 1.54 10.65
N LEU A 167 11.63 2.46 9.90
CA LEU A 167 11.31 2.64 8.49
C LEU A 167 11.57 1.37 7.67
N VAL A 168 12.80 0.85 7.73
CA VAL A 168 13.17 -0.36 6.98
C VAL A 168 12.32 -1.55 7.43
N GLY A 169 12.07 -1.68 8.74
CA GLY A 169 11.23 -2.73 9.30
C GLY A 169 9.78 -2.69 8.80
N THR A 170 9.17 -1.49 8.69
CA THR A 170 7.83 -1.36 8.11
C THR A 170 7.78 -1.80 6.66
N LEU A 171 8.77 -1.45 5.85
CA LEU A 171 8.85 -1.82 4.44
C LEU A 171 9.09 -3.33 4.26
N LEU A 172 9.96 -3.92 5.07
CA LEU A 172 10.17 -5.36 5.07
C LEU A 172 8.93 -6.14 5.50
N LEU A 173 8.22 -5.67 6.53
CA LEU A 173 6.98 -6.30 6.94
C LEU A 173 5.91 -6.17 5.86
N ASN A 174 5.81 -5.00 5.22
CA ASN A 174 4.92 -4.80 4.09
C ASN A 174 5.24 -5.78 2.95
N SER A 175 6.51 -5.89 2.56
CA SER A 175 6.96 -6.85 1.55
C SER A 175 6.62 -8.30 1.92
N LEU A 176 6.78 -8.70 3.18
CA LEU A 176 6.48 -10.05 3.63
C LEU A 176 4.97 -10.35 3.56
N VAL A 177 4.12 -9.42 4.01
CA VAL A 177 2.67 -9.59 3.91
C VAL A 177 2.24 -9.58 2.44
N ASP A 178 2.84 -8.72 1.64
CA ASP A 178 2.50 -8.59 0.23
C ASP A 178 2.78 -9.88 -0.53
N THR A 179 4.01 -10.39 -0.44
CA THR A 179 4.44 -11.62 -1.11
C THR A 179 3.65 -12.86 -0.67
N LEU A 180 3.27 -12.96 0.61
CA LEU A 180 2.57 -14.12 1.14
C LEU A 180 1.05 -14.09 0.90
N PHE A 181 0.43 -12.91 0.82
CA PHE A 181 -1.02 -12.81 0.89
C PHE A 181 -1.66 -11.90 -0.17
N LEU A 182 -0.96 -10.88 -0.67
CA LEU A 182 -1.58 -9.79 -1.43
C LEU A 182 -1.13 -9.69 -2.89
N ASN A 183 0.08 -10.11 -3.24
CA ASN A 183 0.66 -9.83 -4.55
C ASN A 183 -0.19 -10.42 -5.69
N GLU A 184 -0.41 -11.74 -5.66
CA GLU A 184 -1.21 -12.43 -6.68
C GLU A 184 -2.65 -11.89 -6.75
N GLN A 185 -3.25 -11.58 -5.60
CA GLN A 185 -4.62 -11.07 -5.54
C GLN A 185 -4.71 -9.66 -6.14
N THR A 186 -3.74 -8.79 -5.84
CA THR A 186 -3.73 -7.40 -6.33
C THR A 186 -3.61 -7.40 -7.85
N GLU A 187 -2.71 -8.22 -8.39
CA GLU A 187 -2.50 -8.34 -9.83
C GLU A 187 -3.74 -8.92 -10.53
N GLN A 188 -4.32 -10.00 -10.03
CA GLN A 188 -5.53 -10.59 -10.60
C GLN A 188 -6.72 -9.63 -10.56
N ILE A 189 -6.90 -8.89 -9.46
CA ILE A 189 -7.99 -7.92 -9.31
C ILE A 189 -7.80 -6.75 -10.27
N THR A 190 -6.58 -6.24 -10.40
CA THR A 190 -6.26 -5.18 -11.37
C THR A 190 -6.50 -5.65 -12.81
N GLN A 191 -6.06 -6.86 -13.17
CA GLN A 191 -6.30 -7.43 -14.50
C GLN A 191 -7.79 -7.63 -14.79
N LYS A 192 -8.56 -8.16 -13.85
CA LYS A 192 -10.02 -8.30 -13.99
C LYS A 192 -10.70 -6.95 -14.18
N THR A 193 -10.23 -5.95 -13.43
CA THR A 193 -10.69 -4.56 -13.52
C THR A 193 -10.41 -3.98 -14.92
N ASP A 194 -9.22 -4.19 -15.48
CA ASP A 194 -8.86 -3.75 -16.84
C ASP A 194 -9.68 -4.44 -17.96
N LEU A 195 -9.98 -5.72 -17.80
CA LEU A 195 -10.87 -6.44 -18.73
C LEU A 195 -12.27 -5.82 -18.72
N ILE A 196 -12.81 -5.47 -17.55
CA ILE A 196 -14.11 -4.79 -17.45
C ILE A 196 -14.04 -3.41 -18.13
N ALA A 197 -12.93 -2.68 -18.03
CA ALA A 197 -12.73 -1.42 -18.75
C ALA A 197 -12.88 -1.59 -20.27
N THR A 198 -12.28 -2.66 -20.79
CA THR A 198 -12.32 -3.00 -22.21
C THR A 198 -13.72 -3.38 -22.66
N ASP A 199 -14.41 -4.21 -21.88
CA ASP A 199 -15.80 -4.61 -22.15
C ASP A 199 -16.76 -3.40 -22.15
N LEU A 200 -16.61 -2.49 -21.19
CA LEU A 200 -17.42 -1.25 -21.13
C LEU A 200 -17.11 -0.31 -22.30
N HIS A 201 -15.86 -0.28 -22.77
CA HIS A 201 -15.49 0.45 -23.97
C HIS A 201 -16.14 -0.11 -25.23
N GLN A 202 -16.13 -1.45 -25.37
CA GLN A 202 -16.80 -2.13 -26.48
C GLN A 202 -18.30 -1.88 -26.45
N PHE A 203 -18.93 -2.00 -25.27
CA PHE A 203 -20.36 -1.70 -25.09
C PHE A 203 -20.71 -0.26 -25.53
N ASN A 204 -19.87 0.72 -25.20
CA ASN A 204 -20.07 2.10 -25.66
C ASN A 204 -20.00 2.21 -27.20
N GLN A 205 -19.05 1.53 -27.85
CA GLN A 205 -18.94 1.53 -29.31
C GLN A 205 -20.16 0.89 -29.98
N GLU A 206 -20.66 -0.23 -29.45
CA GLU A 206 -21.86 -0.90 -29.96
C GLU A 206 -23.10 0.01 -29.88
N LEU A 207 -23.24 0.79 -28.80
CA LEU A 207 -24.32 1.78 -28.68
C LEU A 207 -24.20 2.95 -29.68
N ILE A 208 -22.98 3.38 -30.01
CA ILE A 208 -22.73 4.45 -30.99
C ILE A 208 -23.03 3.95 -32.40
N ASP A 209 -22.55 2.76 -32.76
CA ASP A 209 -22.74 2.16 -34.08
C ASP A 209 -24.22 1.78 -34.33
N GLY A 210 -24.92 1.30 -33.30
CA GLY A 210 -26.35 1.05 -33.34
C GLY A 210 -27.18 2.32 -33.59
N LYS A 211 -26.77 3.48 -33.04
CA LYS A 211 -27.44 4.77 -33.27
C LYS A 211 -27.17 5.35 -34.67
N ALA A 212 -26.00 5.09 -35.26
CA ALA A 212 -25.64 5.57 -36.60
C ALA A 212 -26.48 4.93 -37.72
N SER A 213 -26.97 3.71 -37.49
CA SER A 213 -27.75 2.91 -38.46
C SER A 213 -29.20 3.38 -38.65
N GLN A 214 -29.66 4.36 -37.87
CA GLN A 214 -31.07 4.78 -37.81
C GLN A 214 -31.38 6.08 -38.58
N TYR A 215 -30.38 6.69 -39.23
CA TYR A 215 -30.46 8.01 -39.89
C TYR A 215 -30.23 8.00 -41.42
N GLU A 216 -30.35 6.87 -42.10
CA GLU A 216 -30.45 6.85 -43.57
C GLU A 216 -31.94 6.86 -43.99
N GLU A 217 -32.39 8.05 -44.39
CA GLU A 217 -33.74 8.37 -44.83
C GLU A 217 -33.81 8.28 -46.36
N ASP A 218 -34.80 7.54 -46.90
CA ASP A 218 -35.21 7.67 -48.30
C ASP A 218 -36.75 7.60 -48.42
N ASP A 219 -37.28 8.43 -49.31
CA ASP A 219 -38.65 8.94 -49.41
C ASP A 219 -39.77 7.87 -49.57
N SER A 220 -40.54 7.58 -48.50
CA SER A 220 -41.94 7.10 -48.58
C SER A 220 -42.64 7.05 -47.21
N LEU A 221 -43.08 8.20 -46.67
CA LEU A 221 -43.57 8.35 -45.28
C LEU A 221 -44.77 7.46 -44.87
N LEU A 222 -45.69 7.13 -45.79
CA LEU A 222 -46.84 6.27 -45.48
C LEU A 222 -46.53 4.77 -45.62
N GLY A 223 -45.61 4.42 -46.54
CA GLY A 223 -45.16 3.05 -46.75
C GLY A 223 -44.11 2.62 -45.72
N SER A 224 -43.31 3.56 -45.21
CA SER A 224 -42.36 3.36 -44.11
C SER A 224 -43.11 3.22 -42.79
N ALA A 225 -44.06 4.10 -42.46
CA ALA A 225 -44.82 4.00 -41.20
C ALA A 225 -45.54 2.65 -41.00
N LYS A 226 -46.16 2.10 -42.06
CA LYS A 226 -46.85 0.79 -41.98
C LYS A 226 -45.88 -0.39 -41.90
N ARG A 227 -44.70 -0.28 -42.54
CA ARG A 227 -43.63 -1.30 -42.46
C ARG A 227 -42.90 -1.22 -41.12
N THR A 228 -42.59 -0.03 -40.64
CA THR A 228 -42.03 0.23 -39.31
C THR A 228 -42.99 -0.28 -38.24
N TRP A 229 -44.31 -0.05 -38.34
CA TRP A 229 -45.27 -0.59 -37.38
C TRP A 229 -45.27 -2.13 -37.32
N ASN A 230 -45.34 -2.80 -38.48
CA ASN A 230 -45.35 -4.26 -38.51
C ASN A 230 -44.00 -4.87 -38.10
N ASN A 231 -42.87 -4.29 -38.53
CA ASN A 231 -41.53 -4.77 -38.19
C ASN A 231 -41.18 -4.46 -36.72
N VAL A 232 -41.60 -3.32 -36.18
CA VAL A 232 -41.49 -3.01 -34.75
C VAL A 232 -42.34 -4.00 -33.97
N THR A 233 -43.58 -4.29 -34.36
CA THR A 233 -44.43 -5.19 -33.57
C THR A 233 -43.91 -6.64 -33.55
N SER A 234 -43.30 -7.14 -34.63
CA SER A 234 -42.71 -8.50 -34.66
C SER A 234 -41.28 -8.57 -34.11
N GLY A 235 -40.51 -7.49 -34.22
CA GLY A 235 -39.13 -7.39 -33.72
C GLY A 235 -39.03 -6.88 -32.27
N PHE A 236 -40.10 -6.30 -31.72
CA PHE A 236 -40.11 -5.69 -30.39
C PHE A 236 -39.77 -6.69 -29.29
N GLU A 237 -40.28 -7.93 -29.35
CA GLU A 237 -39.92 -8.95 -28.37
C GLU A 237 -38.41 -9.28 -28.43
N GLN A 238 -37.83 -9.35 -29.63
CA GLN A 238 -36.41 -9.64 -29.83
C GLN A 238 -35.52 -8.47 -29.38
N THR A 239 -35.84 -7.24 -29.78
CA THR A 239 -35.11 -6.03 -29.36
C THR A 239 -35.22 -5.80 -27.85
N LYS A 240 -36.39 -6.05 -27.25
CA LYS A 240 -36.57 -5.98 -25.79
C LYS A 240 -35.71 -7.01 -25.07
N GLN A 241 -35.65 -8.24 -25.59
CA GLN A 241 -34.86 -9.31 -25.00
C GLN A 241 -33.35 -9.04 -25.10
N GLU A 242 -32.87 -8.56 -26.25
CA GLU A 242 -31.46 -8.21 -26.46
C GLU A 242 -31.04 -7.04 -25.57
N MET A 243 -31.87 -5.99 -25.50
CA MET A 243 -31.67 -4.85 -24.61
C MET A 243 -31.62 -5.26 -23.14
N GLN A 244 -32.57 -6.09 -22.70
CA GLN A 244 -32.60 -6.56 -21.32
C GLN A 244 -31.37 -7.40 -20.98
N LYS A 245 -30.93 -8.26 -21.90
CA LYS A 245 -29.69 -9.02 -21.75
C LYS A 245 -28.46 -8.12 -21.62
N SER A 246 -28.36 -7.07 -22.44
CA SER A 246 -27.28 -6.08 -22.33
C SER A 246 -27.31 -5.31 -21.00
N PHE A 247 -28.51 -4.98 -20.49
CA PHE A 247 -28.66 -4.34 -19.18
C PHE A 247 -28.27 -5.27 -18.02
N ASP A 248 -28.68 -6.53 -18.07
CA ASP A 248 -28.33 -7.54 -17.06
C ASP A 248 -26.80 -7.77 -17.06
N GLU A 249 -26.18 -7.86 -18.24
CA GLU A 249 -24.72 -7.98 -18.38
C GLU A 249 -23.97 -6.75 -17.84
N LEU A 250 -24.47 -5.54 -18.08
CA LEU A 250 -23.91 -4.32 -17.49
C LEU A 250 -24.03 -4.33 -15.96
N GLN A 251 -25.18 -4.73 -15.43
CA GLN A 251 -25.39 -4.80 -13.99
C GLN A 251 -24.41 -5.80 -13.36
N GLU A 252 -24.27 -7.01 -13.92
CA GLU A 252 -23.34 -8.03 -13.43
C GLU A 252 -21.88 -7.53 -13.44
N LYS A 253 -21.46 -6.89 -14.55
CA LYS A 253 -20.11 -6.29 -14.64
C LYS A 253 -19.91 -5.18 -13.62
N THR A 254 -20.93 -4.36 -13.40
CA THR A 254 -20.90 -3.26 -12.42
C THR A 254 -20.78 -3.80 -10.99
N GLU A 255 -21.53 -4.85 -10.65
CA GLU A 255 -21.45 -5.51 -9.34
C GLU A 255 -20.08 -6.15 -9.12
N SER A 256 -19.55 -6.88 -10.11
CA SER A 256 -18.20 -7.46 -10.05
C SER A 256 -17.13 -6.38 -9.89
N LEU A 257 -17.25 -5.28 -10.62
CA LEU A 257 -16.36 -4.14 -10.52
C LEU A 257 -16.38 -3.51 -9.13
N VAL A 258 -17.55 -3.30 -8.54
CA VAL A 258 -17.68 -2.78 -7.16
C VAL A 258 -16.95 -3.67 -6.17
N ILE A 259 -17.10 -4.99 -6.28
CA ILE A 259 -16.41 -5.96 -5.41
C ILE A 259 -14.89 -5.84 -5.59
N ASN A 260 -14.40 -5.87 -6.83
CA ASN A 260 -12.98 -5.76 -7.14
C ASN A 260 -12.36 -4.47 -6.58
N LEU A 261 -13.04 -3.34 -6.76
CA LEU A 261 -12.59 -2.04 -6.27
C LEU A 261 -12.57 -1.96 -4.74
N LEU A 262 -13.57 -2.53 -4.06
CA LEU A 262 -13.59 -2.59 -2.61
C LEU A 262 -12.44 -3.43 -2.07
N THR A 263 -12.14 -4.56 -2.72
CA THR A 263 -10.96 -5.37 -2.37
C THR A 263 -9.68 -4.58 -2.61
N LEU A 264 -9.57 -3.85 -3.71
CA LEU A 264 -8.41 -3.01 -4.00
C LEU A 264 -8.21 -1.92 -2.93
N ILE A 265 -9.28 -1.23 -2.51
CA ILE A 265 -9.26 -0.29 -1.37
C ILE A 265 -8.70 -0.99 -0.12
N ALA A 266 -9.23 -2.17 0.21
CA ALA A 266 -8.81 -2.90 1.41
C ALA A 266 -7.32 -3.27 1.36
N MET A 267 -6.84 -3.75 0.21
CA MET A 267 -5.45 -4.15 0.02
C MET A 267 -4.48 -2.98 0.11
N PHE A 268 -4.77 -1.85 -0.55
CA PHE A 268 -3.91 -0.68 -0.48
C PHE A 268 -3.96 0.01 0.89
N THR A 269 -5.11 0.01 1.56
CA THR A 269 -5.25 0.49 2.95
C THR A 269 -4.45 -0.38 3.91
N LEU A 270 -4.47 -1.70 3.72
CA LEU A 270 -3.67 -2.66 4.49
C LEU A 270 -2.18 -2.35 4.33
N LYS A 271 -1.69 -2.24 3.09
CA LYS A 271 -0.27 -1.94 2.78
C LYS A 271 0.20 -0.62 3.38
N THR A 272 -0.59 0.44 3.22
CA THR A 272 -0.11 1.81 3.48
C THR A 272 -0.46 2.38 4.86
N ILE A 273 -1.45 1.81 5.55
CA ILE A 273 -1.91 2.30 6.86
C ILE A 273 -1.78 1.19 7.91
N LEU A 274 -2.40 0.04 7.66
CA LEU A 274 -2.57 -0.96 8.69
C LEU A 274 -1.27 -1.67 9.06
N ILE A 275 -0.43 -2.00 8.06
CA ILE A 275 0.89 -2.62 8.30
C ILE A 275 1.84 -1.67 9.05
N PRO A 276 2.03 -0.40 8.63
CA PRO A 276 2.86 0.54 9.39
C PRO A 276 2.41 0.71 10.85
N ILE A 277 1.10 0.83 11.10
CA ILE A 277 0.56 0.92 12.46
C ILE A 277 0.80 -0.38 13.24
N GLY A 278 0.53 -1.53 12.62
CA GLY A 278 0.73 -2.85 13.22
C GLY A 278 2.19 -3.07 13.62
N PHE A 279 3.13 -2.69 12.75
CA PHE A 279 4.57 -2.74 13.03
C PHE A 279 4.95 -1.82 14.21
N LEU A 280 4.42 -0.60 14.26
CA LEU A 280 4.67 0.33 15.35
C LEU A 280 4.18 -0.25 16.69
N LEU A 281 3.01 -0.89 16.71
CA LEU A 281 2.49 -1.57 17.90
C LEU A 281 3.36 -2.77 18.33
N LEU A 282 3.83 -3.57 17.38
CA LEU A 282 4.74 -4.68 17.62
C LEU A 282 6.05 -4.16 18.25
N LEU A 283 6.62 -3.11 17.67
CA LEU A 283 7.85 -2.50 18.14
C LEU A 283 7.68 -1.86 19.53
N LYS A 284 6.54 -1.22 19.80
CA LYS A 284 6.19 -0.70 21.14
C LYS A 284 6.19 -1.82 22.19
N ASN A 285 5.58 -2.96 21.86
CA ASN A 285 5.52 -4.12 22.75
C ASN A 285 6.93 -4.69 23.01
N LEU A 286 7.74 -4.82 21.95
CA LEU A 286 9.12 -5.30 22.06
C LEU A 286 9.97 -4.37 22.91
N TYR A 287 9.90 -3.07 22.68
CA TYR A 287 10.61 -2.05 23.47
C TYR A 287 10.25 -2.12 24.96
N TRP A 288 8.96 -2.23 25.28
CA TRP A 288 8.50 -2.34 26.67
C TRP A 288 9.00 -3.62 27.34
N ASN A 289 8.99 -4.75 26.63
CA ASN A 289 9.51 -6.02 27.14
C ASN A 289 11.03 -6.00 27.31
N LEU A 290 11.78 -5.35 26.41
CA LEU A 290 13.23 -5.18 26.55
C LEU A 290 13.57 -4.33 27.78
N ILE A 291 12.90 -3.19 27.98
CA ILE A 291 13.14 -2.33 29.14
C ILE A 291 12.84 -3.06 30.44
N LYS A 292 11.74 -3.82 30.51
CA LYS A 292 11.44 -4.63 31.70
C LYS A 292 12.53 -5.65 32.02
N ARG A 293 13.21 -6.21 31.01
CA ARG A 293 14.34 -7.12 31.19
C ARG A 293 15.66 -6.42 31.50
N LEU A 294 15.85 -5.19 31.03
CA LEU A 294 17.10 -4.44 31.10
C LEU A 294 17.13 -3.41 32.24
N SER A 295 16.00 -3.04 32.83
CA SER A 295 15.93 -2.25 34.05
C SER A 295 16.35 -3.12 35.23
N PRO A 296 17.55 -2.95 35.81
CA PRO A 296 17.72 -3.38 37.17
C PRO A 296 16.84 -2.44 38.03
N ILE A 297 16.30 -2.96 39.12
CA ILE A 297 15.93 -2.10 40.26
C ILE A 297 17.19 -1.35 40.70
#